data_AF-A0A2G8JF68-F1
#
_entry.id   AF-A0A2G8JF68-F1
#
_cell.length_a   1.000
_cell.length_b   1.000
_cell.length_c   1.000
_cell.angle_alpha   90.00
_cell.angle_beta   90.00
_cell.angle_gamma   90.00
#
_symmetry.space_group_name_H-M   'P 1'
#
loop_
_entity.id
_entity.type
_entity.pdbx_description
1 polymer ?
#
loop_
_entity_poly.entity_id
_entity_poly.type
_entity_poly.pdbx_seq_one_letter_code
_entity_poly.pdbx_strand_id
1 'polypeptide(L)'
;MSSTDERNITFISMVRNPLERLLSLYYSGTHAFRTAGVKVKSYNECVLSNDNVCVGNWTKHTLVHHFCGYDVKCAHASTWAFEKAKYNIANKYLVVGIVADFERFMKLLEALAPIVFNGYNDLTVDMAKLLDKRIFGSNLDELSPEVKLKMEKHLEMDFQLYNFITRRYLKQLQLCEIE
;
A
#
# COMPACT_ATOMS: atom_id res chain seq x y z
N MET A 1 35.70 0.35 16.25
CA MET A 1 34.47 1.02 15.78
C MET A 1 33.35 0.61 16.70
N SER A 2 32.64 1.60 17.21
CA SER A 2 31.71 1.54 18.34
C SER A 2 30.68 0.42 18.19
N SER A 3 30.42 -0.28 19.29
CA SER A 3 29.24 -1.12 19.47
C SER A 3 28.00 -0.33 19.05
N THR A 4 27.44 -0.66 17.89
CA THR A 4 26.08 -0.27 17.58
C THR A 4 25.20 -1.04 18.55
N ASP A 5 24.67 -0.33 19.54
CA ASP A 5 23.47 -0.72 20.24
C ASP A 5 22.42 -1.02 19.16
N GLU A 6 22.28 -2.30 18.79
CA GLU A 6 21.25 -2.78 17.88
C GLU A 6 19.92 -2.61 18.61
N ARG A 7 19.43 -1.37 18.63
CA ARG A 7 18.06 -1.09 19.04
C ARG A 7 17.17 -2.02 18.23
N ASN A 8 16.36 -2.82 18.93
CA ASN A 8 15.39 -3.70 18.29
C ASN A 8 14.29 -2.83 17.67
N ILE A 9 14.55 -2.35 16.46
CA ILE A 9 13.64 -1.48 15.72
C ILE A 9 12.57 -2.35 15.08
N THR A 10 11.33 -2.12 15.49
CA THR A 10 10.15 -2.75 14.90
C THR A 10 9.45 -1.78 13.98
N PHE A 11 9.11 -2.24 12.77
CA PHE A 11 8.47 -1.40 11.75
C PHE A 11 6.94 -1.53 11.78
N ILE A 12 6.25 -0.52 11.29
CA ILE A 12 4.83 -0.55 10.94
C ILE A 12 4.67 -0.06 9.51
N SER A 13 3.64 -0.51 8.80
CA SER A 13 3.33 -0.02 7.46
C SER A 13 1.84 -0.20 7.13
N MET A 14 1.41 0.37 6.02
CA MET A 14 0.10 0.16 5.43
C MET A 14 0.22 -0.03 3.93
N VAL A 15 -0.67 -0.84 3.37
CA VAL A 15 -0.73 -1.12 1.94
C VAL A 15 -2.12 -0.83 1.40
N ARG A 16 -2.16 -0.37 0.15
CA ARG A 16 -3.41 -0.19 -0.60
C ARG A 16 -3.51 -1.28 -1.67
N ASN A 17 -4.71 -1.57 -2.13
CA ASN A 17 -4.94 -2.40 -3.31
C ASN A 17 -3.95 -1.97 -4.43
N PRO A 18 -3.15 -2.90 -5.01
CA PRO A 18 -2.11 -2.56 -5.97
C PRO A 18 -2.58 -1.72 -7.17
N LEU A 19 -3.77 -2.02 -7.70
CA LEU A 19 -4.36 -1.29 -8.82
C LEU A 19 -4.84 0.10 -8.40
N GLU A 20 -5.59 0.20 -7.30
CA GLU A 20 -6.03 1.51 -6.81
C GLU A 20 -4.86 2.41 -6.42
N ARG A 21 -3.77 1.83 -5.92
CA ARG A 21 -2.54 2.57 -5.62
C ARG A 21 -1.96 3.20 -6.89
N LEU A 22 -1.86 2.46 -8.00
CA LEU A 22 -1.39 3.01 -9.27
C LEU A 22 -2.35 4.06 -9.83
N LEU A 23 -3.65 3.81 -9.72
CA LEU A 23 -4.68 4.75 -10.14
C LEU A 23 -4.55 6.08 -9.39
N SER A 24 -4.41 6.02 -8.07
CA SER A 24 -4.17 7.18 -7.21
C SER A 24 -2.87 7.92 -7.58
N LEU A 25 -1.78 7.19 -7.80
CA LEU A 25 -0.50 7.78 -8.24
C LEU A 25 -0.62 8.48 -9.60
N TYR A 26 -1.34 7.89 -10.55
CA TYR A 26 -1.56 8.49 -11.87
C TYR A 26 -2.32 9.82 -11.78
N TYR A 27 -3.43 9.86 -11.04
CA TYR A 27 -4.20 11.10 -10.90
C TYR A 27 -3.54 12.14 -10.01
N SER A 28 -2.73 11.71 -9.02
CA SER A 28 -1.90 12.62 -8.24
C SER A 28 -0.80 13.26 -9.11
N GLY A 29 -0.09 12.45 -9.90
CA GLY A 29 0.97 12.94 -10.81
C GLY A 29 0.45 13.81 -11.95
N THR A 30 -0.81 13.64 -12.35
CA THR A 30 -1.45 14.44 -13.41
C THR A 30 -2.26 15.63 -12.89
N HIS A 31 -2.34 15.82 -11.57
CA HIS A 31 -3.18 16.84 -10.94
C HIS A 31 -2.88 18.24 -11.49
N ALA A 32 -1.61 18.64 -11.53
CA ALA A 32 -1.20 19.97 -11.99
C ALA A 32 -1.62 20.26 -13.44
N PHE A 33 -1.48 19.27 -14.33
CA PHE A 33 -1.89 19.38 -15.73
C PHE A 33 -3.41 19.50 -15.86
N ARG A 34 -4.17 18.70 -15.11
CA ARG A 34 -5.64 18.77 -15.09
C ARG A 34 -6.13 20.12 -14.57
N THR A 35 -5.53 20.65 -13.51
CA THR A 35 -5.88 21.98 -12.97
C THR A 35 -5.50 23.12 -13.92
N ALA A 36 -4.49 22.92 -14.76
CA ALA A 36 -4.10 23.87 -15.81
C ALA A 36 -4.95 23.75 -17.09
N GLY A 37 -5.98 22.90 -17.11
CA GLY A 37 -6.83 22.66 -18.29
C GLY A 37 -6.16 21.86 -19.39
N VAL A 38 -4.98 21.27 -19.14
CA VAL A 38 -4.31 20.39 -20.11
C VAL A 38 -5.07 19.07 -20.15
N LYS A 39 -5.47 18.65 -21.36
CA LYS A 39 -6.15 17.37 -21.57
C LYS A 39 -5.17 16.22 -21.28
N VAL A 40 -5.42 15.51 -20.18
CA VAL A 40 -4.72 14.27 -19.82
C VAL A 40 -5.60 13.10 -20.20
N LYS A 41 -5.01 12.02 -20.74
CA LYS A 41 -5.71 10.74 -20.93
C LYS A 41 -6.32 10.26 -19.60
N SER A 42 -7.47 9.63 -19.65
CA SER A 42 -7.95 8.81 -18.54
C SER A 42 -6.99 7.63 -18.29
N TYR A 43 -7.05 7.03 -17.11
CA TYR A 43 -6.25 5.83 -16.83
C TYR A 43 -6.61 4.67 -17.76
N ASN A 44 -7.89 4.52 -18.11
CA ASN A 44 -8.34 3.52 -19.09
C ASN A 44 -7.64 3.73 -20.45
N GLU A 45 -7.67 4.95 -20.99
CA GLU A 45 -7.00 5.27 -22.25
C GLU A 45 -5.49 5.06 -22.17
N CYS A 46 -4.86 5.44 -21.05
CA CYS A 46 -3.43 5.19 -20.82
C CYS A 46 -3.11 3.69 -20.95
N VAL A 47 -3.84 2.84 -20.22
CA VAL A 47 -3.58 1.39 -20.17
C VAL A 47 -3.87 0.72 -21.51
N LEU A 48 -4.98 1.09 -22.16
CA LEU A 48 -5.36 0.53 -23.46
C LEU A 48 -4.41 0.97 -24.58
N SER A 49 -3.90 2.20 -24.53
CA SER A 49 -2.83 2.66 -25.45
C SER A 49 -1.44 2.14 -25.11
N ASN A 50 -1.31 1.30 -24.08
CA ASN A 50 -0.06 0.68 -23.65
C ASN A 50 1.05 1.69 -23.33
N ASP A 51 0.65 2.83 -22.75
CA ASP A 51 1.55 3.93 -22.42
C ASP A 51 2.45 3.56 -21.23
N ASN A 52 3.77 3.84 -21.35
CA ASN A 52 4.76 3.43 -20.37
C ASN A 52 4.53 4.06 -18.98
N VAL A 53 3.76 5.15 -18.91
CA VAL A 53 3.36 5.80 -17.64
C VAL A 53 2.38 4.95 -16.82
N CYS A 54 1.64 4.00 -17.40
CA CYS A 54 0.72 3.13 -16.64
C CYS A 54 1.11 1.66 -16.70
N VAL A 55 1.76 1.21 -17.77
CA VAL A 55 2.14 -0.20 -17.96
C VAL A 55 3.65 -0.44 -17.98
N GLY A 56 4.46 0.57 -17.64
CA GLY A 56 5.92 0.40 -17.59
C GLY A 56 6.39 -0.58 -16.52
N ASN A 57 7.61 -1.10 -16.67
CA ASN A 57 8.17 -2.04 -15.69
C ASN A 57 8.26 -1.45 -14.27
N TRP A 58 8.39 -0.13 -14.15
CA TRP A 58 8.41 0.58 -12.87
C TRP A 58 7.10 0.46 -12.08
N THR A 59 5.98 0.15 -12.75
CA THR A 59 4.68 -0.04 -12.07
C THR A 59 4.53 -1.43 -11.46
N LYS A 60 5.39 -2.38 -11.86
CA LYS A 60 5.36 -3.77 -11.39
C LYS A 60 6.20 -3.98 -10.14
N HIS A 61 5.80 -4.94 -9.31
CA HIS A 61 6.57 -5.47 -8.18
C HIS A 61 7.00 -4.41 -7.15
N THR A 62 6.30 -3.29 -7.13
CA THR A 62 6.63 -2.14 -6.28
C THR A 62 6.41 -2.45 -4.80
N LEU A 63 5.37 -3.24 -4.49
CA LEU A 63 5.07 -3.67 -3.13
C LEU A 63 6.12 -4.68 -2.66
N VAL A 64 6.46 -5.63 -3.53
CA VAL A 64 7.52 -6.61 -3.26
C VAL A 64 8.85 -5.92 -3.01
N HIS A 65 9.25 -5.00 -3.89
CA HIS A 65 10.50 -4.25 -3.75
C HIS A 65 10.56 -3.50 -2.41
N HIS A 66 9.47 -2.81 -2.04
CA HIS A 66 9.38 -2.08 -0.77
C HIS A 66 9.68 -2.98 0.45
N PHE A 67 9.03 -4.15 0.54
CA PHE A 67 9.19 -5.04 1.69
C PHE A 67 10.41 -5.95 1.60
N CYS A 68 10.94 -6.22 0.40
CA CYS A 68 12.16 -6.99 0.22
C CYS A 68 13.39 -6.23 0.76
N GLY A 69 13.42 -4.91 0.56
CA GLY A 69 14.50 -4.03 1.02
C GLY A 69 15.51 -3.71 -0.08
N TYR A 70 16.75 -3.39 0.33
CA TYR A 70 17.79 -2.88 -0.57
C TYR A 70 18.85 -3.92 -0.97
N ASP A 71 18.57 -5.21 -0.76
CA ASP A 71 19.42 -6.26 -1.33
C ASP A 71 19.40 -6.15 -2.85
N VAL A 72 20.54 -6.36 -3.51
CA VAL A 72 20.64 -6.33 -4.98
C VAL A 72 19.64 -7.26 -5.67
N LYS A 73 19.27 -8.37 -5.02
CA LYS A 73 18.26 -9.31 -5.52
C LYS A 73 16.83 -8.79 -5.42
N CYS A 74 16.58 -7.74 -4.64
CA CYS A 74 15.27 -7.06 -4.56
C CYS A 74 15.02 -6.14 -5.76
N ALA A 75 16.06 -5.74 -6.51
CA ALA A 75 15.95 -4.82 -7.64
C ALA A 75 15.11 -5.38 -8.80
N HIS A 76 14.94 -6.70 -8.86
CA HIS A 76 14.17 -7.38 -9.90
C HIS A 76 13.12 -8.32 -9.31
N ALA A 77 12.03 -8.46 -10.04
CA ALA A 77 10.98 -9.41 -9.74
C ALA A 77 11.51 -10.84 -9.76
N SER A 78 11.49 -11.49 -8.60
CA SER A 78 11.93 -12.87 -8.48
C SER A 78 11.20 -13.55 -7.32
N THR A 79 11.09 -14.88 -7.38
CA THR A 79 10.58 -15.69 -6.28
C THR A 79 11.38 -15.44 -4.99
N TRP A 80 12.69 -15.22 -5.13
CA TRP A 80 13.53 -14.87 -3.98
C TRP A 80 13.12 -13.54 -3.34
N ALA A 81 12.94 -12.48 -4.15
CA ALA A 81 12.54 -11.17 -3.64
C ALA A 81 11.16 -11.22 -2.97
N PHE A 82 10.23 -11.99 -3.55
CA PHE A 82 8.90 -12.23 -3.00
C PHE A 82 8.93 -12.92 -1.63
N GLU A 83 9.69 -14.02 -1.51
CA GLU A 83 9.82 -14.72 -0.23
C GLU A 83 10.60 -13.91 0.80
N LYS A 84 11.60 -13.13 0.37
CA LYS A 84 12.30 -12.20 1.26
C LYS A 84 11.37 -11.10 1.79
N ALA A 85 10.50 -10.56 0.94
CA ALA A 85 9.47 -9.59 1.36
C ALA A 85 8.53 -10.20 2.41
N LYS A 86 8.00 -11.40 2.19
CA LYS A 86 7.16 -12.12 3.17
C LYS A 86 7.90 -12.36 4.48
N TYR A 87 9.15 -12.79 4.41
CA TYR A 87 10.00 -12.99 5.58
C TYR A 87 10.17 -11.69 6.37
N ASN A 88 10.48 -10.58 5.71
CA ASN A 88 10.66 -9.29 6.38
C ASN A 88 9.35 -8.83 7.02
N ILE A 89 8.21 -8.93 6.32
CA ILE A 89 6.88 -8.62 6.87
C ILE A 89 6.61 -9.44 8.14
N ALA A 90 6.91 -10.73 8.13
CA ALA A 90 6.63 -11.61 9.27
C ALA A 90 7.53 -11.35 10.48
N ASN A 91 8.78 -10.94 10.27
CA ASN A 91 9.82 -10.92 11.30
C ASN A 91 10.29 -9.52 11.71
N LYS A 92 10.00 -8.49 10.93
CA LYS A 92 10.49 -7.11 11.16
C LYS A 92 9.37 -6.10 11.35
N TYR A 93 8.15 -6.41 10.89
CA TYR A 93 6.99 -5.54 11.04
C TYR A 93 6.09 -6.03 12.17
N LEU A 94 5.73 -5.12 13.09
CA LEU A 94 4.72 -5.34 14.11
C LEU A 94 3.38 -5.65 13.44
N VAL A 95 3.00 -4.81 12.49
CA VAL A 95 1.78 -4.94 11.69
C VAL A 95 1.97 -4.24 10.35
N VAL A 96 1.36 -4.80 9.31
CA VAL A 96 1.18 -4.16 8.01
C VAL A 96 -0.31 -4.13 7.72
N GLY A 97 -0.93 -2.95 7.80
CA GLY A 97 -2.38 -2.77 7.65
C GLY A 97 -2.85 -2.53 6.23
N ILE A 98 -4.17 -2.44 6.05
CA ILE A 98 -4.80 -2.10 4.78
C ILE A 98 -5.36 -0.69 4.84
N VAL A 99 -5.06 0.15 3.85
CA VAL A 99 -5.50 1.56 3.82
C VAL A 99 -7.02 1.67 3.86
N ALA A 100 -7.74 0.82 3.13
CA ALA A 100 -9.20 0.73 3.14
C ALA A 100 -9.80 0.36 4.51
N ASP A 101 -8.96 -0.08 5.45
CA ASP A 101 -9.35 -0.51 6.79
C ASP A 101 -8.64 0.28 7.89
N PHE A 102 -8.42 1.57 7.63
CA PHE A 102 -7.62 2.46 8.47
C PHE A 102 -8.07 2.50 9.93
N GLU A 103 -9.38 2.55 10.20
CA GLU A 103 -9.90 2.66 11.56
C GLU A 103 -9.50 1.45 12.43
N ARG A 104 -9.72 0.23 11.93
CA ARG A 104 -9.35 -1.00 12.64
C ARG A 104 -7.84 -1.16 12.74
N PHE A 105 -7.09 -0.70 11.74
CA PHE A 105 -5.63 -0.67 11.81
C PHE A 105 -5.13 0.21 12.96
N MET A 106 -5.74 1.38 13.17
CA MET A 106 -5.36 2.27 14.27
C MET A 106 -5.74 1.69 15.63
N LYS A 107 -6.91 1.07 15.77
CA LYS A 107 -7.29 0.30 16.98
C LYS A 107 -6.29 -0.83 17.27
N LEU A 108 -5.82 -1.52 16.23
CA LEU A 108 -4.83 -2.57 16.37
C LEU A 108 -3.47 -2.03 16.82
N LEU A 109 -3.04 -0.88 16.31
CA LEU A 109 -1.81 -0.23 16.76
C LEU A 109 -1.90 0.24 18.22
N GLU A 110 -3.06 0.74 18.65
CA GLU A 110 -3.31 1.11 20.04
C GLU A 110 -3.18 -0.10 20.98
N ALA A 111 -3.70 -1.27 20.57
CA ALA A 111 -3.55 -2.53 21.33
C ALA A 111 -2.12 -3.08 21.33
N LEU A 112 -1.42 -3.02 20.18
CA LEU A 112 -0.08 -3.61 20.03
C LEU A 112 1.06 -2.72 20.53
N ALA A 113 0.88 -1.39 20.50
CA ALA A 113 1.91 -0.41 20.85
C ALA A 113 1.30 0.84 21.54
N PRO A 114 0.62 0.66 22.70
CA PRO A 114 -0.11 1.73 23.38
C PRO A 114 0.78 2.92 23.78
N ILE A 115 2.08 2.69 24.03
CA ILE A 115 3.04 3.76 24.38
C ILE A 115 3.05 4.89 23.33
N VAL A 116 2.83 4.55 22.06
CA VAL A 116 2.86 5.51 20.95
C VAL A 116 1.46 5.85 20.44
N PHE A 117 0.54 4.88 20.41
CA PHE A 117 -0.73 4.99 19.70
C PHE A 117 -1.97 5.14 20.58
N ASN A 118 -1.82 5.24 21.90
CA ASN A 118 -2.94 5.48 22.81
C ASN A 118 -3.64 6.82 22.51
N GLY A 119 -4.98 6.81 22.57
CA GLY A 119 -5.81 8.01 22.36
C GLY A 119 -6.32 8.20 20.93
N TYR A 120 -6.18 7.21 20.05
CA TYR A 120 -6.78 7.29 18.72
C TYR A 120 -8.31 7.34 18.79
N ASN A 121 -8.91 6.56 19.68
CA ASN A 121 -10.37 6.56 19.90
C ASN A 121 -10.88 7.88 20.51
N ASP A 122 -9.98 8.70 21.08
CA ASP A 122 -10.32 10.02 21.64
C ASP A 122 -10.31 11.13 20.58
N LEU A 123 -9.97 10.80 19.32
CA LEU A 123 -10.00 11.78 18.23
C LEU A 123 -11.44 12.23 17.95
N THR A 124 -11.60 13.54 17.77
CA THR A 124 -12.90 14.10 17.41
C THR A 124 -13.36 13.62 16.03
N VAL A 125 -14.68 13.53 15.85
CA VAL A 125 -15.32 13.15 14.58
C VAL A 125 -14.80 13.99 13.40
N ASP A 126 -14.48 15.26 13.63
CA ASP A 126 -13.96 16.16 12.59
C ASP A 126 -12.52 15.85 12.19
N MET A 127 -11.67 15.44 13.15
CA MET A 127 -10.32 14.97 12.86
C MET A 127 -10.34 13.65 12.09
N ALA A 128 -11.24 12.73 12.45
CA ALA A 128 -11.45 11.48 11.71
C ALA A 128 -11.90 11.74 10.26
N LYS A 129 -12.84 12.67 10.03
CA LYS A 129 -13.30 13.05 8.68
C LYS A 129 -12.21 13.70 7.82
N LEU A 130 -11.31 14.49 8.43
CA LEU A 130 -10.17 15.08 7.71
C LEU A 130 -9.16 14.03 7.27
N LEU A 131 -8.93 12.99 8.08
CA LEU A 131 -8.09 11.86 7.71
C LEU A 131 -8.73 11.07 6.56
N ASP A 132 -10.02 10.77 6.66
CA ASP A 132 -10.77 10.05 5.62
C ASP A 132 -10.68 10.75 4.25
N LYS A 133 -10.94 12.07 4.19
CA LYS A 133 -10.81 12.84 2.95
C LYS A 133 -9.38 12.87 2.40
N ARG A 134 -8.35 12.84 3.24
CA ARG A 134 -6.95 12.82 2.77
C ARG A 134 -6.52 11.44 2.27
N ILE A 135 -7.06 10.38 2.87
CA ILE A 135 -6.71 8.99 2.56
C ILE A 135 -7.49 8.50 1.32
N PHE A 136 -8.76 8.90 1.18
CA PHE A 136 -9.68 8.38 0.17
C PHE A 136 -10.21 9.42 -0.83
N GLY A 137 -9.89 10.72 -0.65
CA GLY A 137 -10.57 11.84 -1.32
C GLY A 137 -10.28 12.06 -2.81
N SER A 138 -9.96 11.02 -3.56
CA SER A 138 -9.96 11.08 -5.02
C SER A 138 -11.14 10.27 -5.55
N ASN A 139 -12.11 10.93 -6.18
CA ASN A 139 -13.00 10.28 -7.14
C ASN A 139 -12.11 9.78 -8.29
N LEU A 140 -11.68 8.53 -8.19
CA LEU A 140 -10.91 7.87 -9.24
C LEU A 140 -11.89 7.41 -10.31
N ASP A 141 -11.50 7.56 -11.58
CA ASP A 141 -12.33 7.10 -12.69
C ASP A 141 -12.64 5.61 -12.56
N GLU A 142 -13.87 5.24 -12.91
CA GLU A 142 -14.24 3.83 -12.97
C GLU A 142 -13.42 3.12 -14.06
N LEU A 143 -12.74 2.05 -13.66
CA LEU A 143 -11.93 1.25 -14.58
C LEU A 143 -12.80 0.29 -15.38
N SER A 144 -12.54 0.21 -16.69
CA SER A 144 -13.21 -0.78 -17.53
C SER A 144 -12.83 -2.21 -17.10
N PRO A 145 -13.71 -3.21 -17.30
CA PRO A 145 -13.40 -4.60 -16.98
C PRO A 145 -12.12 -5.11 -17.67
N GLU A 146 -11.88 -4.67 -18.91
CA GLU A 146 -10.67 -5.01 -19.67
C GLU A 146 -9.41 -4.46 -19.00
N VAL A 147 -9.44 -3.21 -18.56
CA VAL A 147 -8.31 -2.56 -17.87
C VAL A 147 -8.04 -3.22 -16.52
N LYS A 148 -9.09 -3.55 -15.76
CA LYS A 148 -8.96 -4.30 -14.50
C LYS A 148 -8.25 -5.64 -14.73
N LEU A 149 -8.73 -6.45 -15.68
CA LEU A 149 -8.13 -7.74 -16.00
C LEU A 149 -6.67 -7.62 -16.48
N LYS A 150 -6.40 -6.67 -17.39
CA LYS A 150 -5.04 -6.42 -17.89
C LYS A 150 -4.09 -6.05 -16.75
N MET A 151 -4.53 -5.16 -15.86
CA MET A 151 -3.69 -4.69 -14.75
C MET A 151 -3.57 -5.71 -13.62
N GLU A 152 -4.58 -6.52 -13.34
CA GLU A 152 -4.50 -7.64 -12.38
C GLU A 152 -3.41 -8.62 -12.79
N LYS A 153 -3.35 -8.98 -14.07
CA LYS A 153 -2.26 -9.79 -14.61
C LYS A 153 -0.91 -9.08 -14.56
N HIS A 154 -0.87 -7.79 -14.89
CA HIS A 154 0.36 -6.99 -14.87
C HIS A 154 0.96 -6.85 -13.46
N LEU A 155 0.10 -6.85 -12.43
CA LEU A 155 0.44 -6.65 -11.02
C LEU A 155 0.35 -7.94 -10.20
N GLU A 156 0.33 -9.10 -10.85
CA GLU A 156 0.03 -10.39 -10.22
C GLU A 156 0.82 -10.62 -8.92
N MET A 157 2.14 -10.40 -8.95
CA MET A 157 3.00 -10.61 -7.78
C MET A 157 2.72 -9.62 -6.64
N ASP A 158 2.39 -8.36 -6.96
CA ASP A 158 2.01 -7.37 -5.95
C ASP A 158 0.64 -7.75 -5.33
N PHE A 159 -0.29 -8.27 -6.13
CA PHE A 159 -1.56 -8.81 -5.62
C PHE A 159 -1.37 -10.05 -4.74
N GLN A 160 -0.48 -10.96 -5.11
CA GLN A 160 -0.15 -12.11 -4.26
C GLN A 160 0.42 -11.68 -2.91
N LEU A 161 1.31 -10.68 -2.89
CA LEU A 161 1.85 -10.15 -1.64
C LEU A 161 0.80 -9.39 -0.83
N TYR A 162 -0.03 -8.58 -1.48
CA TYR A 162 -1.16 -7.91 -0.84
C TYR A 162 -2.10 -8.91 -0.17
N ASN A 163 -2.46 -10.01 -0.84
CA ASN A 163 -3.30 -11.06 -0.27
C ASN A 163 -2.65 -11.81 0.90
N PHE A 164 -1.32 -11.94 0.91
CA PHE A 164 -0.58 -12.47 2.06
C PHE A 164 -0.66 -11.50 3.25
N ILE A 165 -0.45 -10.20 3.00
CA ILE A 165 -0.54 -9.15 4.03
C ILE A 165 -1.94 -9.09 4.61
N THR A 166 -2.98 -9.05 3.77
CA THR A 166 -4.39 -9.01 4.20
C THR A 166 -4.73 -10.18 5.11
N ARG A 167 -4.34 -11.41 4.73
CA ARG A 167 -4.57 -12.61 5.56
C ARG A 167 -3.88 -12.52 6.92
N ARG A 168 -2.64 -12.03 6.96
CA ARG A 168 -1.91 -11.81 8.22
C ARG A 168 -2.59 -10.75 9.08
N TYR A 169 -2.94 -9.61 8.49
CA TYR A 169 -3.58 -8.49 9.17
C TYR A 169 -4.93 -8.87 9.77
N LEU A 170 -5.81 -9.54 9.00
CA LEU A 170 -7.10 -10.02 9.50
C LEU A 170 -6.95 -11.01 10.67
N LYS A 171 -5.93 -11.86 10.63
CA LYS A 171 -5.62 -12.76 11.74
C LYS A 171 -5.19 -11.99 12.99
N GLN A 172 -4.43 -10.90 12.85
CA GLN A 172 -4.03 -10.06 13.98
C GLN A 172 -5.23 -9.33 14.59
N LEU A 173 -6.13 -8.79 13.77
CA LEU A 173 -7.39 -8.19 14.26
C LEU A 173 -8.20 -9.20 15.09
N GLN A 174 -8.37 -10.41 14.57
CA GLN A 174 -9.10 -11.47 15.27
C GLN A 174 -8.45 -11.84 16.61
N LEU A 175 -7.13 -11.95 16.66
CA LEU A 175 -6.39 -12.28 17.89
C LEU A 175 -6.46 -11.18 18.96
N CYS A 176 -6.68 -9.92 18.54
CA CYS A 176 -6.83 -8.78 19.42
C CYS A 176 -8.31 -8.40 19.64
N GLU A 177 -9.25 -9.20 19.17
CA GLU A 177 -10.70 -8.99 19.33
C GLU A 177 -11.18 -7.62 18.80
N ILE A 178 -10.62 -7.20 17.66
CA ILE A 178 -10.97 -5.93 16.99
C ILE A 178 -11.96 -6.19 15.85
N GLU A 179 -13.18 -5.67 15.99
CA GLU A 179 -14.27 -5.75 15.01
C GLU A 179 -14.13 -4.77 13.85
#